data_AF-A0A6N6VDZ0-F1
#
_entry.id   AF-A0A6N6VDZ0-F1
#
_cell.length_a   1.000
_cell.length_b   1.000
_cell.length_c   1.000
_cell.angle_alpha   90.00
_cell.angle_beta   90.00
_cell.angle_gamma   90.00
#
_symmetry.space_group_name_H-M   'P 1'
#
loop_
_entity.id
_entity.type
_entity.pdbx_description
1 polymer ?
#
loop_
_entity_poly.entity_id
_entity_poly.type
_entity_poly.pdbx_seq_one_letter_code
_entity_poly.pdbx_strand_id
1 'polypeptide(L)'
;MNKLTREDYKNIDGKLNYEHIVNNKKQNRKISKLLRKRRNRDISIIKNEYPNLSKSEITKVLDDYRNYKEFVKSSNILIDFPINYEDSNIHKFITKDDVEELKWAIEEMTSFIGKLEEY
;
A
#
# COMPACT_ATOMS: atom_id res chain seq x y z
N MET A 1 -32.52 3.60 11.94
CA MET A 1 -31.73 3.58 10.68
C MET A 1 -32.02 2.30 9.92
N ASN A 2 -32.34 2.39 8.63
CA ASN A 2 -32.58 1.21 7.80
C ASN A 2 -31.24 0.56 7.42
N LYS A 3 -31.11 -0.74 7.67
CA LYS A 3 -29.95 -1.53 7.26
C LYS A 3 -29.96 -1.66 5.74
N LEU A 4 -28.79 -1.56 5.12
CA LEU A 4 -28.61 -1.82 3.68
C LEU A 4 -29.09 -3.23 3.36
N THR A 5 -29.77 -3.36 2.23
CA THR A 5 -30.34 -4.62 1.76
C THR A 5 -29.30 -5.42 0.97
N ARG A 6 -29.55 -6.72 0.81
CA ARG A 6 -28.69 -7.62 0.03
C ARG A 6 -28.55 -7.19 -1.44
N GLU A 7 -29.56 -6.51 -1.96
CA GLU A 7 -29.59 -5.91 -3.30
C GLU A 7 -28.62 -4.72 -3.40
N ASP A 8 -28.52 -3.90 -2.35
CA ASP A 8 -27.62 -2.76 -2.31
C ASP A 8 -26.15 -3.20 -2.36
N TYR A 9 -25.80 -4.29 -1.67
CA TYR A 9 -24.47 -4.89 -1.74
C TYR A 9 -24.14 -5.42 -3.15
N LYS A 10 -25.07 -6.12 -3.81
CA LYS A 10 -24.87 -6.58 -5.20
C LYS A 10 -24.69 -5.43 -6.19
N ASN A 11 -25.41 -4.33 -5.99
CA ASN A 11 -25.28 -3.14 -6.84
C ASN A 11 -23.96 -2.40 -6.62
N ILE A 12 -23.41 -2.42 -5.40
CA ILE A 12 -22.07 -1.89 -5.12
C ILE A 12 -21.01 -2.79 -5.76
N ASP A 13 -21.15 -4.11 -5.66
CA ASP A 13 -20.23 -5.08 -6.25
C ASP A 13 -20.19 -4.98 -7.78
N GLY A 14 -21.36 -4.84 -8.44
CA GLY A 14 -21.45 -4.61 -9.88
C GLY A 14 -20.93 -3.24 -10.35
N LYS A 15 -20.89 -2.22 -9.46
CA LYS A 15 -20.32 -0.89 -9.75
C LYS A 15 -18.82 -0.79 -9.44
N LEU A 16 -18.33 -1.61 -8.52
CA LEU A 16 -16.91 -1.86 -8.27
C LEU A 16 -16.33 -2.68 -9.42
N ASN A 17 -16.32 -2.04 -10.59
CA ASN A 17 -15.67 -2.38 -11.85
C ASN A 17 -14.13 -2.52 -11.70
N TYR A 18 -13.68 -3.25 -10.69
CA TYR A 18 -12.33 -3.78 -10.54
C TYR A 18 -11.92 -4.55 -11.81
N GLU A 19 -12.91 -5.11 -12.52
CA GLU A 19 -12.72 -5.78 -13.81
C GLU A 19 -12.14 -4.88 -14.92
N HIS A 20 -12.40 -3.56 -14.97
CA HIS A 20 -11.94 -2.77 -16.11
C HIS A 20 -10.42 -2.53 -16.12
N ILE A 21 -9.76 -2.46 -14.96
CA ILE A 21 -8.31 -2.28 -14.86
C ILE A 21 -7.60 -3.63 -15.02
N VAL A 22 -8.13 -4.72 -14.46
CA VAL A 22 -7.49 -6.04 -14.49
C VAL A 22 -7.71 -6.75 -15.84
N ASN A 23 -8.87 -6.61 -16.48
CA ASN A 23 -9.19 -7.35 -17.71
C ASN A 23 -8.69 -6.68 -19.01
N ASN A 24 -8.18 -5.45 -18.97
CA ASN A 24 -7.63 -4.81 -20.17
C ASN A 24 -6.16 -5.20 -20.40
N LYS A 25 -5.95 -6.42 -20.91
CA LYS A 25 -4.63 -6.99 -21.25
C LYS A 25 -3.73 -6.03 -22.05
N LYS A 26 -4.30 -5.19 -22.92
CA LYS A 26 -3.57 -4.20 -23.72
C LYS A 26 -3.06 -3.04 -22.87
N GLN A 27 -3.90 -2.50 -21.98
CA GLN A 27 -3.50 -1.45 -21.04
C GLN A 27 -2.47 -1.96 -20.04
N ASN A 28 -2.68 -3.14 -19.45
CA ASN A 28 -1.73 -3.74 -18.51
C ASN A 28 -0.35 -3.97 -19.16
N ARG A 29 -0.30 -4.44 -20.41
CA ARG A 29 0.96 -4.53 -21.16
C ARG A 29 1.65 -3.17 -21.36
N LYS A 30 0.89 -2.10 -21.64
CA LYS A 30 1.46 -0.75 -21.78
C LYS A 30 2.04 -0.27 -20.46
N ILE A 31 1.29 -0.42 -19.36
CA ILE A 31 1.73 -0.05 -18.01
C ILE A 31 3.00 -0.81 -17.64
N SER A 32 3.03 -2.13 -17.78
CA SER A 32 4.22 -2.93 -17.48
C SER A 32 5.44 -2.54 -18.31
N LYS A 33 5.26 -2.18 -19.60
CA LYS A 33 6.35 -1.65 -20.44
C LYS A 33 6.87 -0.31 -19.92
N LEU A 34 5.98 0.60 -19.54
CA LEU A 34 6.35 1.91 -18.99
C LEU A 34 7.09 1.76 -17.65
N LEU A 35 6.62 0.90 -16.76
CA LEU A 35 7.28 0.60 -15.49
C LEU A 35 8.68 0.02 -15.70
N ARG A 36 8.86 -0.92 -16.64
CA ARG A 36 10.19 -1.45 -17.00
C ARG A 36 11.11 -0.37 -17.55
N LYS A 37 10.62 0.51 -18.44
CA LYS A 37 11.41 1.62 -18.98
C LYS A 37 11.86 2.58 -17.88
N ARG A 38 10.97 2.92 -16.94
CA ARG A 38 11.29 3.76 -15.79
C ARG A 38 12.37 3.11 -14.93
N ARG A 39 12.18 1.84 -14.54
CA ARG A 39 13.17 1.09 -13.74
C ARG A 39 14.55 1.05 -14.40
N ASN A 40 14.60 0.80 -15.71
CA ASN A 40 15.86 0.80 -16.45
C ASN A 40 16.54 2.17 -16.48
N ARG A 41 15.76 3.25 -16.58
CA ARG A 41 16.28 4.62 -16.51
C ARG A 41 16.86 4.89 -15.12
N ASP A 42 16.14 4.54 -14.06
CA ASP A 42 16.57 4.75 -12.68
C ASP A 42 17.88 3.97 -12.40
N ILE A 43 17.97 2.71 -12.84
CA ILE A 43 19.21 1.92 -12.78
C ILE A 43 20.36 2.62 -13.52
N SER A 44 20.10 3.16 -14.72
CA SER A 44 21.12 3.85 -15.51
C SER A 44 21.62 5.14 -14.84
N ILE A 45 20.74 5.91 -14.21
CA ILE A 45 21.10 7.13 -13.49
C ILE A 45 22.03 6.77 -12.33
N ILE A 46 21.60 5.83 -11.48
CA ILE A 46 22.40 5.40 -10.33
C ILE A 46 23.75 4.82 -10.79
N LYS A 47 23.77 4.03 -11.88
CA LYS A 47 25.02 3.46 -12.40
C LYS A 47 25.99 4.53 -12.90
N ASN A 48 25.48 5.63 -13.46
CA ASN A 48 26.31 6.75 -13.92
C ASN A 48 26.88 7.55 -12.75
N GLU A 49 26.09 7.76 -11.69
CA GLU A 49 26.53 8.48 -10.48
C GLU A 49 27.44 7.61 -9.59
N TYR A 50 27.19 6.30 -9.56
CA TYR A 50 27.91 5.32 -8.75
C TYR A 50 28.42 4.15 -9.62
N PRO A 51 29.48 4.36 -10.41
CA PRO A 51 29.99 3.36 -11.36
C PRO A 51 30.45 2.06 -10.72
N ASN A 52 30.84 2.09 -9.44
CA ASN A 52 31.36 0.93 -8.73
C ASN A 52 30.24 -0.01 -8.21
N LEU A 53 28.99 0.45 -8.13
CA LEU A 53 27.89 -0.39 -7.70
C LEU A 53 27.53 -1.43 -8.77
N SER A 54 27.36 -2.68 -8.34
CA SER A 54 26.83 -3.74 -9.18
C SER A 54 25.36 -3.49 -9.51
N LYS A 55 24.89 -4.06 -10.63
CA LYS A 55 23.48 -3.97 -11.01
C LYS A 55 22.55 -4.55 -9.92
N SER A 56 22.98 -5.60 -9.23
CA SER A 56 22.23 -6.22 -8.13
C SER A 56 22.07 -5.28 -6.94
N GLU A 57 23.14 -4.59 -6.54
CA GLU A 57 23.09 -3.62 -5.44
C GLU A 57 22.16 -2.46 -5.77
N ILE A 58 22.27 -1.89 -6.98
CA ILE A 58 21.38 -0.84 -7.46
C ILE A 58 19.92 -1.30 -7.45
N THR A 59 19.68 -2.53 -7.88
CA THR A 59 18.32 -3.10 -7.91
C THR A 59 17.76 -3.25 -6.51
N LYS A 60 18.57 -3.72 -5.55
CA LYS A 60 18.17 -3.88 -4.15
C LYS A 60 17.79 -2.53 -3.52
N VAL A 61 18.63 -1.50 -3.70
CA VAL A 61 18.34 -0.15 -3.20
C VAL A 61 17.04 0.40 -3.77
N LEU A 62 16.80 0.21 -5.08
CA LEU A 62 15.54 0.66 -5.71
C LEU A 62 14.32 -0.06 -5.16
N ASP A 63 14.44 -1.36 -4.88
CA ASP A 63 13.34 -2.16 -4.34
C ASP A 63 13.07 -1.78 -2.87
N ASP A 64 14.12 -1.60 -2.06
CA ASP A 64 14.03 -1.15 -0.66
C ASP A 64 13.38 0.25 -0.58
N TYR A 65 13.83 1.19 -1.41
CA TYR A 65 13.25 2.54 -1.48
C TYR A 65 11.77 2.53 -1.86
N ARG A 66 11.38 1.66 -2.81
CA ARG A 66 9.97 1.51 -3.20
C ARG A 66 9.15 0.98 -2.03
N ASN A 67 9.65 -0.04 -1.33
CA ASN A 67 8.96 -0.63 -0.18
C ASN A 67 8.79 0.40 0.94
N TYR A 68 9.86 1.15 1.24
CA TYR A 68 9.80 2.25 2.21
C TYR A 68 8.76 3.30 1.82
N LYS A 69 8.71 3.71 0.55
CA LYS A 69 7.73 4.69 0.08
C LYS A 69 6.28 4.20 0.23
N GLU A 70 6.01 2.95 -0.11
CA GLU A 70 4.66 2.36 0.06
C GLU A 70 4.31 2.20 1.55
N PHE A 71 5.28 1.85 2.39
CA PHE A 71 5.11 1.83 3.84
C PHE A 71 4.72 3.21 4.37
N VAL A 72 5.51 4.25 4.09
CA VAL A 72 5.22 5.64 4.52
C VAL A 72 3.83 6.09 4.05
N LYS A 73 3.48 5.81 2.79
CA LYS A 73 2.16 6.15 2.27
C LYS A 73 1.04 5.44 3.04
N SER A 74 1.21 4.15 3.33
CA SER A 74 0.21 3.37 4.06
C SER A 74 0.10 3.81 5.51
N SER A 75 1.23 4.08 6.17
CA SER A 75 1.27 4.63 7.53
C SER A 75 0.57 5.99 7.60
N ASN A 76 0.77 6.88 6.62
CA ASN A 76 0.08 8.17 6.60
C ASN A 76 -1.45 8.01 6.46
N ILE A 77 -1.91 7.07 5.63
CA ILE A 77 -3.35 6.75 5.53
C ILE A 77 -3.91 6.27 6.89
N LEU A 78 -3.13 5.49 7.64
CA LEU A 78 -3.51 4.99 8.96
C LEU A 78 -3.48 6.09 10.04
N ILE A 79 -2.50 6.99 10.01
CA ILE A 79 -2.43 8.14 10.92
C ILE A 79 -3.64 9.04 10.71
N ASP A 80 -3.95 9.32 9.44
CA ASP A 80 -5.09 10.14 9.06
C ASP A 80 -6.40 9.35 9.05
N PHE A 81 -6.41 8.07 9.49
CA PHE A 81 -7.60 7.22 9.43
C PHE A 81 -8.81 7.83 10.15
N PRO A 82 -8.69 8.40 11.36
CA PRO A 82 -9.84 9.02 12.02
C PRO A 82 -10.43 10.17 11.22
N ILE A 83 -9.60 10.95 10.51
CA ILE A 83 -9.99 12.11 9.71
C ILE A 83 -10.55 11.67 8.35
N ASN A 84 -9.85 10.76 7.67
CA ASN A 84 -10.22 10.22 6.36
C ASN A 84 -11.56 9.47 6.38
N TYR A 85 -11.92 8.95 7.55
CA TYR A 85 -13.08 8.08 7.74
C TYR A 85 -14.05 8.61 8.80
N GLU A 86 -13.91 9.87 9.24
CA GLU A 86 -14.74 10.51 10.27
C GLU A 86 -16.23 10.46 9.91
N ASP A 87 -16.55 10.82 8.67
CA ASP A 87 -17.92 10.78 8.11
C ASP A 87 -18.30 9.41 7.53
N SER A 88 -17.41 8.42 7.61
CA SER A 88 -17.65 7.12 7.01
C SER A 88 -18.47 6.21 7.94
N ASN A 89 -19.30 5.35 7.33
CA ASN A 89 -20.01 4.29 8.04
C ASN A 89 -19.09 3.13 8.47
N ILE A 90 -17.75 3.26 8.36
CA ILE A 90 -16.80 2.18 8.66
C ILE A 90 -16.88 1.73 10.12
N HIS A 91 -17.23 2.63 11.06
CA HIS A 91 -17.49 2.28 12.45
C HIS A 91 -18.61 1.23 12.64
N LYS A 92 -19.44 0.99 11.60
CA LYS A 92 -20.47 -0.07 11.60
C LYS A 92 -19.94 -1.43 11.15
N PHE A 93 -18.73 -1.47 10.57
CA PHE A 93 -18.07 -2.67 10.07
C PHE A 93 -16.85 -3.08 10.92
N ILE A 94 -16.32 -2.16 11.72
CA ILE A 94 -15.29 -2.44 12.73
C ILE A 94 -15.97 -2.88 14.03
N THR A 95 -15.70 -4.10 14.46
CA THR A 95 -16.16 -4.63 15.75
C THR A 95 -15.22 -4.23 16.88
N LYS A 96 -15.66 -4.42 18.13
CA LYS A 96 -14.81 -4.17 19.30
C LYS A 96 -13.57 -5.09 19.31
N ASP A 97 -13.72 -6.30 18.80
CA ASP A 97 -12.64 -7.29 18.73
C ASP A 97 -11.59 -6.86 17.70
N ASP A 98 -12.01 -6.36 16.54
CA ASP A 98 -11.10 -5.80 15.52
C ASP A 98 -10.26 -4.64 16.09
N VAL A 99 -10.86 -3.80 16.95
CA VAL A 99 -10.15 -2.68 17.61
C VAL A 99 -9.13 -3.19 18.63
N GLU A 100 -9.42 -4.26 19.36
CA GLU A 100 -8.48 -4.83 20.33
C GLU A 100 -7.31 -5.54 19.63
N GLU A 101 -7.55 -6.27 18.54
CA GLU A 101 -6.46 -6.86 17.76
C GLU A 101 -5.53 -5.77 17.18
N LEU A 102 -6.09 -4.66 16.70
CA LEU A 102 -5.33 -3.51 16.22
C LEU A 102 -4.47 -2.87 17.32
N LYS A 103 -5.01 -2.69 18.54
CA LYS A 103 -4.23 -2.18 19.68
C LYS A 103 -3.07 -3.10 20.02
N TRP A 104 -3.33 -4.41 20.08
CA TRP A 104 -2.31 -5.40 20.37
C TRP A 104 -1.17 -5.37 19.34
N ALA A 105 -1.51 -5.30 18.05
CA ALA A 105 -0.53 -5.19 16.97
C ALA A 105 0.32 -3.92 17.09
N ILE A 106 -0.29 -2.78 17.45
CA ILE A 106 0.44 -1.52 17.68
C ILE A 106 1.39 -1.64 18.88
N GLU A 107 0.96 -2.27 19.97
CA GLU A 107 1.80 -2.51 21.15
C GLU A 107 3.01 -3.40 20.83
N GLU A 108 2.80 -4.48 20.07
CA GLU A 108 3.88 -5.36 19.62
C GLU A 108 4.88 -4.63 18.71
N MET A 109 4.39 -3.84 17.74
CA MET A 109 5.26 -3.04 16.86
C MET A 109 6.05 -1.99 17.65
N THR A 110 5.41 -1.34 18.63
CA THR A 110 6.08 -0.34 19.49
C THR A 110 7.18 -0.99 20.32
N SER A 111 6.90 -2.15 20.93
CA SER A 111 7.89 -2.93 21.68
C SER A 111 9.06 -3.38 20.81
N PHE A 112 8.79 -3.82 19.58
CA PHE A 112 9.82 -4.21 18.63
C PHE A 112 10.73 -3.03 18.24
N ILE A 113 10.16 -1.87 17.93
CA ILE A 113 10.93 -0.66 17.59
C ILE A 113 11.76 -0.20 18.79
N GLY A 114 11.18 -0.14 19.99
CA GLY A 114 11.92 0.27 21.20
C GLY A 114 13.14 -0.62 21.45
N LYS A 115 13.03 -1.93 21.22
CA LYS A 115 14.18 -2.84 21.31
C LYS A 115 15.26 -2.55 20.26
N LEU A 116 14.90 -2.09 19.05
CA LEU A 116 15.88 -1.73 18.03
C LEU A 116 16.60 -0.41 18.35
N GLU A 117 15.97 0.50 19.09
CA GLU A 117 16.57 1.76 19.51
C GLU A 117 17.54 1.60 20.71
N GLU A 118 17.44 0.48 21.45
CA GLU A 118 18.36 0.12 22.54
C GLU A 118 19.65 -0.58 22.06
N TYR A 119 19.77 -0.90 20.77
CA TYR A 119 20.96 -1.50 20.13
C TYR A 119 21.74 -0.49 19.27
#